data_AF-A0AAV0FC33-F1
#
_entry.id   AF-A0AAV0FC33-F1
#
_cell.length_a   1.000
_cell.length_b   1.000
_cell.length_c   1.000
_cell.angle_alpha   90.00
_cell.angle_beta   90.00
_cell.angle_gamma   90.00
#
_symmetry.space_group_name_H-M   'P 1'
#
loop_
_entity.id
_entity.type
_entity.pdbx_description
1 polymer ?
#
loop_
_entity_poly.entity_id
_entity_poly.type
_entity_poly.pdbx_seq_one_letter_code
_entity_poly.pdbx_strand_id
1 'polypeptide(L)'
;MIREQEKDRLTPIVEALSTSYLGPDYNQPQENTEISLKDIDQAAKTSFPLCMRHLFEKLREDHHLKHGGRLQLGLFLKGVGIKLDDALAFWKSEFSKKVGAERFDKEYAYSVRHYYGKEGKRMDCTPYSCQKLISLTPGIGDHHGCPYRHFSEENLRAALNRMGVGHLALEDVMGKVRNRHYQVACTLTFEAIHGSPCDAGISHPNQYYTDSRKILESKQKNSTNL
;
A
#
# COMPACT_ATOMS: atom_id res chain seq x y z
N MET A 1 1.87 29.10 -35.43
CA MET A 1 0.57 28.41 -35.62
C MET A 1 0.67 26.89 -35.44
N ILE A 2 1.38 26.13 -36.29
CA ILE A 2 1.46 24.65 -36.14
C ILE A 2 2.05 24.23 -34.78
N ARG A 3 3.11 24.90 -34.29
CA ARG A 3 3.70 24.61 -32.96
C ARG A 3 2.75 24.87 -31.78
N GLU A 4 1.86 25.87 -31.88
CA GLU A 4 0.89 26.19 -30.84
C GLU A 4 -0.20 25.12 -30.77
N GLN A 5 -0.72 24.71 -31.94
CA GLN A 5 -1.75 23.66 -32.03
C GLN A 5 -1.22 22.30 -31.57
N GLU A 6 0.03 21.96 -31.91
CA GLU A 6 0.65 20.72 -31.42
C GLU A 6 0.91 20.78 -29.90
N LYS A 7 1.24 21.94 -29.35
CA LYS A 7 1.37 22.13 -27.89
C LYS A 7 0.04 21.84 -27.18
N ASP A 8 -1.07 22.38 -27.66
CA ASP A 8 -2.39 22.17 -27.04
C ASP A 8 -2.87 20.71 -27.14
N ARG A 9 -2.49 20.01 -28.23
CA ARG A 9 -2.82 18.58 -28.42
C ARG A 9 -1.96 17.65 -27.56
N LEU A 10 -0.67 17.95 -27.40
CA LEU A 10 0.30 17.06 -26.74
C LEU A 10 0.37 17.28 -25.22
N THR A 11 0.16 18.51 -24.74
CA THR A 11 0.20 18.84 -23.30
C THR A 11 -0.68 17.90 -22.45
N PRO A 12 -1.98 17.68 -22.74
CA PRO A 12 -2.81 16.80 -21.92
C PRO A 12 -2.35 15.33 -21.95
N ILE A 13 -1.76 14.88 -23.06
CA ILE A 13 -1.22 13.52 -23.18
C ILE A 13 0.03 13.37 -22.33
N VAL A 14 0.94 14.35 -22.40
CA VAL A 14 2.17 14.35 -21.61
C VAL A 14 1.86 14.47 -20.11
N GLU A 15 0.92 15.33 -19.74
CA GLU A 15 0.45 15.47 -18.35
C GLU A 15 -0.20 14.17 -17.86
N ALA A 16 -1.06 13.55 -18.67
CA ALA A 16 -1.66 12.26 -18.33
C ALA A 16 -0.59 11.17 -18.17
N LEU A 17 0.39 11.08 -19.08
CA LEU A 17 1.49 10.11 -18.98
C LEU A 17 2.36 10.35 -17.74
N SER A 18 2.64 11.61 -17.42
CA SER A 18 3.43 11.97 -16.23
C SER A 18 2.72 11.61 -14.92
N THR A 19 1.39 11.50 -14.95
CA THR A 19 0.54 11.20 -13.78
C THR A 19 0.00 9.76 -13.77
N SER A 20 0.25 8.99 -14.83
CA SER A 20 -0.29 7.65 -15.01
C SER A 20 0.67 6.57 -14.54
N TYR A 21 0.12 5.62 -13.80
CA TYR A 21 0.82 4.39 -13.47
C TYR A 21 0.76 3.43 -14.68
N LEU A 22 1.94 3.04 -15.18
CA LEU A 22 2.11 2.18 -16.37
C LEU A 22 2.57 0.75 -16.01
N GLY A 23 2.55 0.39 -14.72
CA GLY A 23 2.97 -0.93 -14.25
C GLY A 23 1.85 -1.98 -14.29
N PRO A 24 2.10 -3.18 -13.74
CA PRO A 24 1.12 -4.27 -13.71
C PRO A 24 -0.21 -3.88 -13.05
N ASP A 25 -1.31 -4.41 -13.57
CA ASP A 25 -2.63 -4.31 -12.94
C ASP A 25 -2.73 -5.28 -11.76
N TYR A 26 -3.16 -4.78 -10.61
CA TYR A 26 -3.36 -5.53 -9.36
C TYR A 26 -4.84 -5.73 -9.02
N ASN A 27 -5.76 -5.49 -9.96
CA ASN A 27 -7.18 -5.81 -9.80
C ASN A 27 -7.43 -7.28 -9.48
N GLN A 28 -6.64 -8.17 -10.07
CA GLN A 28 -6.67 -9.60 -9.80
C GLN A 28 -5.43 -10.02 -9.00
N PRO A 29 -5.57 -10.97 -8.05
CA PRO A 29 -4.41 -11.54 -7.38
C PRO A 29 -3.48 -12.18 -8.40
N GLN A 30 -2.17 -12.01 -8.24
CA GLN A 30 -1.20 -12.78 -9.05
C GLN A 30 -1.24 -14.25 -8.62
N GLU A 31 -1.04 -15.19 -9.57
CA GLU A 31 -1.04 -16.62 -9.27
C GLU A 31 -0.12 -16.94 -8.08
N ASN A 32 -0.62 -17.74 -7.13
CA ASN A 32 0.06 -18.15 -5.88
C ASN A 32 0.31 -17.06 -4.81
N THR A 33 -0.42 -15.93 -4.81
CA THR A 33 -0.32 -14.91 -3.73
C THR A 33 -1.38 -15.01 -2.63
N GLU A 34 -2.20 -16.07 -2.59
CA GLU A 34 -3.22 -16.21 -1.54
C GLU A 34 -2.59 -16.25 -0.14
N ILE A 35 -2.93 -15.26 0.69
CA ILE A 35 -2.55 -15.18 2.10
C ILE A 35 -3.75 -15.51 2.99
N SER A 36 -3.55 -16.35 4.00
CA SER A 36 -4.57 -16.61 5.02
C SER A 36 -4.69 -15.43 5.97
N LEU A 37 -5.91 -15.15 6.47
CA LEU A 37 -6.12 -14.18 7.55
C LEU A 37 -5.28 -14.43 8.79
N LYS A 38 -4.86 -15.68 9.05
CA LYS A 38 -4.02 -16.02 10.21
C LYS A 38 -2.61 -15.47 10.08
N ASP A 39 -2.13 -15.29 8.85
CA ASP A 39 -0.75 -14.88 8.56
C ASP A 39 -0.63 -13.37 8.31
N ILE A 40 -1.77 -12.65 8.23
CA ILE A 40 -1.81 -11.24 7.85
C ILE A 40 -1.02 -10.33 8.79
N ASP A 41 -1.05 -10.59 10.10
CA ASP A 41 -0.30 -9.80 11.09
C ASP A 41 1.21 -10.00 10.94
N GLN A 42 1.65 -11.21 10.60
CA GLN A 42 3.06 -11.48 10.34
C GLN A 42 3.48 -10.83 9.01
N ALA A 43 2.66 -10.97 7.97
CA ALA A 43 2.89 -10.34 6.68
C ALA A 43 2.92 -8.81 6.75
N ALA A 44 2.12 -8.19 7.62
CA ALA A 44 2.16 -6.75 7.87
C ALA A 44 3.54 -6.30 8.41
N LYS A 45 4.16 -7.12 9.27
CA LYS A 45 5.47 -6.84 9.87
C LYS A 45 6.64 -7.09 8.93
N THR A 46 6.53 -8.03 7.99
CA THR A 46 7.67 -8.43 7.14
C THR A 46 7.56 -7.92 5.70
N SER A 47 6.33 -7.75 5.19
CA SER A 47 6.10 -7.61 3.75
C SER A 47 5.21 -6.43 3.36
N PHE A 48 4.58 -5.74 4.30
CA PHE A 48 3.85 -4.52 3.95
C PHE A 48 4.81 -3.33 3.82
N PRO A 49 4.66 -2.50 2.78
CA PRO A 49 5.34 -1.21 2.71
C PRO A 49 4.85 -0.30 3.83
N LEU A 50 5.65 0.72 4.19
CA LEU A 50 5.37 1.62 5.31
C LEU A 50 3.96 2.24 5.27
N CYS A 51 3.44 2.59 4.08
CA CYS A 51 2.08 3.13 3.93
C CYS A 51 0.98 2.16 4.40
N MET A 52 1.13 0.86 4.09
CA MET A 52 0.15 -0.16 4.47
C MET A 52 0.38 -0.65 5.89
N ARG A 53 1.64 -0.73 6.33
CA ARG A 53 1.98 -1.05 7.73
C ARG A 53 1.39 -0.02 8.68
N HIS A 54 1.55 1.28 8.40
CA HIS A 54 0.97 2.35 9.21
C HIS A 54 -0.56 2.27 9.30
N LEU A 55 -1.24 2.05 8.17
CA LEU A 55 -2.70 1.88 8.17
C LEU A 55 -3.15 0.64 8.95
N PHE A 56 -2.41 -0.45 8.83
CA PHE A 56 -2.70 -1.68 9.54
C PHE A 56 -2.48 -1.53 11.06
N GLU A 57 -1.40 -0.88 11.48
CA GLU A 57 -1.14 -0.52 12.88
C GLU A 57 -2.27 0.36 13.44
N LYS A 58 -2.64 1.43 12.73
CA LYS A 58 -3.73 2.31 13.16
C LYS A 58 -5.09 1.61 13.22
N LEU A 59 -5.36 0.70 12.29
CA LEU A 59 -6.54 -0.13 12.35
C LEU A 59 -6.57 -1.01 13.61
N ARG A 60 -5.44 -1.63 13.97
CA ARG A 60 -5.34 -2.47 15.18
C ARG A 60 -5.39 -1.67 16.48
N GLU A 61 -4.89 -0.43 16.47
CA GLU A 61 -4.91 0.48 17.62
C GLU A 61 -6.31 1.10 17.84
N ASP A 62 -6.89 1.68 16.79
CA ASP A 62 -8.10 2.48 16.90
C ASP A 62 -9.38 1.67 16.65
N HIS A 63 -9.24 0.41 16.23
CA HIS A 63 -10.31 -0.50 15.81
C HIS A 63 -11.24 0.12 14.74
N HIS A 64 -10.73 1.09 13.98
CA HIS A 64 -11.46 1.80 12.93
C HIS A 64 -10.49 2.56 12.03
N LEU A 65 -10.91 2.81 10.78
CA LEU A 65 -10.25 3.74 9.88
C LEU A 65 -11.28 4.66 9.23
N LYS A 66 -10.88 5.90 8.97
CA LYS A 66 -11.64 6.83 8.11
C LYS A 66 -11.71 6.33 6.66
N HIS A 67 -12.62 6.92 5.87
CA HIS A 67 -12.94 6.45 4.52
C HIS A 67 -11.71 6.24 3.63
N GLY A 68 -10.80 7.22 3.56
CA GLY A 68 -9.59 7.09 2.74
C GLY A 68 -8.67 5.96 3.19
N GLY A 69 -8.55 5.72 4.50
CA GLY A 69 -7.76 4.61 5.05
C GLY A 69 -8.39 3.25 4.76
N ARG A 70 -9.72 3.13 4.90
CA ARG A 70 -10.46 1.91 4.54
C ARG A 70 -10.29 1.56 3.08
N LEU A 71 -10.35 2.56 2.20
CA LEU A 71 -10.22 2.35 0.76
C LEU A 71 -8.79 1.95 0.38
N GLN A 72 -7.78 2.67 0.87
CA GLN A 72 -6.38 2.35 0.58
C GLN A 72 -5.99 0.97 1.10
N LEU A 73 -6.29 0.65 2.36
CA LEU A 73 -5.95 -0.66 2.94
C LEU A 73 -6.83 -1.76 2.35
N GLY A 74 -8.13 -1.54 2.19
CA GLY A 74 -9.07 -2.54 1.66
C GLY A 74 -8.73 -2.97 0.24
N LEU A 75 -8.38 -2.03 -0.64
CA LEU A 75 -7.96 -2.34 -2.01
C LEU A 75 -6.59 -3.03 -2.03
N PHE A 76 -5.65 -2.58 -1.20
CA PHE A 76 -4.37 -3.28 -1.05
C PHE A 76 -4.56 -4.73 -0.62
N LEU A 77 -5.41 -4.99 0.39
CA LEU A 77 -5.70 -6.33 0.90
C LEU A 77 -6.35 -7.23 -0.17
N LYS A 78 -7.24 -6.67 -1.00
CA LYS A 78 -7.76 -7.37 -2.17
C LYS A 78 -6.63 -7.75 -3.13
N GLY A 79 -5.75 -6.80 -3.47
CA GLY A 79 -4.67 -7.02 -4.42
C GLY A 79 -3.56 -7.97 -3.92
N VAL A 80 -3.45 -8.20 -2.61
CA VAL A 80 -2.56 -9.26 -2.05
C VAL A 80 -3.24 -10.62 -1.98
N GLY A 81 -4.50 -10.76 -2.45
CA GLY A 81 -5.18 -12.05 -2.56
C GLY A 81 -6.11 -12.42 -1.40
N ILE A 82 -6.46 -11.49 -0.50
CA ILE A 82 -7.52 -11.75 0.49
C ILE A 82 -8.85 -11.92 -0.24
N LYS A 83 -9.58 -13.00 0.05
CA LYS A 83 -10.90 -13.27 -0.55
C LYS A 83 -11.97 -12.39 0.11
N LEU A 84 -13.09 -12.16 -0.59
CA LEU A 84 -14.16 -11.29 -0.10
C LEU A 84 -14.69 -11.73 1.28
N ASP A 85 -14.94 -13.03 1.46
CA ASP A 85 -15.50 -13.55 2.71
C ASP A 85 -14.52 -13.35 3.87
N ASP A 86 -13.23 -13.57 3.61
CA ASP A 86 -12.15 -13.30 4.55
C ASP A 86 -12.01 -11.80 4.86
N ALA A 87 -12.12 -10.94 3.85
CA ALA A 87 -12.11 -9.49 4.05
C ALA A 87 -13.28 -9.03 4.91
N LEU A 88 -14.50 -9.54 4.65
CA LEU A 88 -15.67 -9.24 5.47
C LEU A 88 -15.48 -9.71 6.91
N ALA A 89 -14.97 -10.92 7.12
CA ALA A 89 -14.67 -11.44 8.44
C ALA A 89 -13.61 -10.59 9.17
N PHE A 90 -12.53 -10.22 8.48
CA PHE A 90 -11.47 -9.37 9.00
C PHE A 90 -11.98 -8.00 9.44
N TRP A 91 -12.64 -7.26 8.53
CA TRP A 91 -13.14 -5.93 8.83
C TRP A 91 -14.23 -5.96 9.91
N LYS A 92 -15.12 -6.97 9.89
CA LYS A 92 -16.16 -7.14 10.92
C LYS A 92 -15.54 -7.40 12.29
N SER A 93 -14.59 -8.34 12.37
CA SER A 93 -13.90 -8.68 13.61
C SER A 93 -13.24 -7.45 14.21
N GLU A 94 -12.54 -6.65 13.39
CA GLU A 94 -11.82 -5.49 13.89
C GLU A 94 -12.76 -4.33 14.26
N PHE A 95 -13.69 -3.96 13.38
CA PHE A 95 -14.58 -2.80 13.62
C PHE A 95 -15.59 -3.07 14.73
N SER A 96 -16.00 -4.33 14.92
CA SER A 96 -16.97 -4.68 15.97
C SER A 96 -16.49 -4.30 17.37
N LYS A 97 -15.17 -4.24 17.60
CA LYS A 97 -14.57 -3.81 18.88
C LYS A 97 -14.88 -2.35 19.23
N LYS A 98 -15.23 -1.51 18.25
CA LYS A 98 -15.52 -0.07 18.46
C LYS A 98 -16.92 0.34 18.06
N VAL A 99 -17.45 -0.18 16.96
CA VAL A 99 -18.77 0.23 16.44
C VAL A 99 -19.85 -0.83 16.62
N GLY A 100 -19.49 -2.07 16.99
CA GLY A 100 -20.41 -3.21 17.09
C GLY A 100 -20.69 -3.92 15.76
N ALA A 101 -20.99 -5.22 15.83
CA ALA A 101 -21.17 -6.08 14.66
C ALA A 101 -22.37 -5.67 13.79
N GLU A 102 -23.50 -5.31 14.38
CA GLU A 102 -24.69 -4.87 13.63
C GLU A 102 -24.44 -3.58 12.84
N ARG A 103 -23.72 -2.64 13.45
CA ARG A 103 -23.37 -1.38 12.81
C ARG A 103 -22.39 -1.59 11.67
N PHE A 104 -21.45 -2.54 11.82
CA PHE A 104 -20.60 -2.96 10.72
C PHE A 104 -21.42 -3.44 9.52
N ASP A 105 -22.38 -4.35 9.74
CA ASP A 105 -23.20 -4.91 8.67
C ASP A 105 -24.02 -3.84 7.93
N LYS A 106 -24.56 -2.86 8.68
CA LYS A 106 -25.38 -1.76 8.11
C LYS A 106 -24.57 -0.69 7.39
N GLU A 107 -23.43 -0.27 7.94
CA GLU A 107 -22.71 0.92 7.47
C GLU A 107 -21.45 0.61 6.64
N TYR A 108 -20.84 -0.58 6.79
CA TYR A 108 -19.50 -0.84 6.27
C TYR A 108 -19.41 -2.05 5.33
N ALA A 109 -20.17 -3.12 5.58
CA ALA A 109 -20.09 -4.35 4.78
C ALA A 109 -20.33 -4.10 3.28
N TYR A 110 -21.24 -3.18 2.95
CA TYR A 110 -21.49 -2.75 1.57
C TYR A 110 -20.21 -2.22 0.90
N SER A 111 -19.47 -1.34 1.59
CA SER A 111 -18.23 -0.76 1.03
C SER A 111 -17.16 -1.82 0.78
N VAL A 112 -17.06 -2.83 1.66
CA VAL A 112 -16.14 -3.96 1.45
C VAL A 112 -16.54 -4.75 0.20
N ARG A 113 -17.82 -5.12 0.03
CA ARG A 113 -18.28 -5.84 -1.17
C ARG A 113 -18.10 -5.02 -2.46
N HIS A 114 -18.25 -3.71 -2.38
CA HIS A 114 -18.02 -2.80 -3.50
C HIS A 114 -16.55 -2.85 -3.98
N TYR A 115 -15.56 -2.95 -3.08
CA TYR A 115 -14.14 -3.07 -3.47
C TYR A 115 -13.86 -4.29 -4.36
N TYR A 116 -14.63 -5.37 -4.19
CA TYR A 116 -14.52 -6.63 -4.91
C TYR A 116 -15.48 -6.74 -6.11
N GLY A 117 -16.09 -5.63 -6.53
CA GLY A 117 -16.97 -5.59 -7.70
C GLY A 117 -18.29 -6.38 -7.54
N LYS A 118 -18.69 -6.72 -6.31
CA LYS A 118 -19.93 -7.47 -6.02
C LYS A 118 -21.17 -6.61 -5.84
N GLU A 119 -21.04 -5.28 -5.94
CA GLU A 119 -22.11 -4.30 -5.73
C GLU A 119 -22.04 -3.18 -6.80
N GLY A 120 -23.18 -2.53 -7.10
CA GLY A 120 -23.23 -1.35 -8.00
C GLY A 120 -22.93 -1.65 -9.48
N LYS A 121 -22.20 -0.74 -10.17
CA LYS A 121 -21.77 -0.90 -11.58
C LYS A 121 -20.80 -2.06 -11.82
N ARG A 122 -20.47 -2.87 -10.80
CA ARG A 122 -19.45 -3.93 -10.83
C ARG A 122 -18.09 -3.41 -11.31
N MET A 123 -17.78 -2.14 -11.01
CA MET A 123 -16.49 -1.56 -11.36
C MET A 123 -15.47 -2.06 -10.34
N ASP A 124 -14.63 -2.98 -10.79
CA ASP A 124 -13.62 -3.58 -9.95
C ASP A 124 -12.59 -2.51 -9.55
N CYS A 125 -12.61 -2.11 -8.28
CA CYS A 125 -11.78 -1.01 -7.82
C CYS A 125 -10.32 -1.47 -7.77
N THR A 126 -9.46 -0.74 -8.46
CA THR A 126 -8.03 -1.07 -8.57
C THR A 126 -7.26 -0.61 -7.35
N PRO A 127 -6.37 -1.46 -6.81
CA PRO A 127 -5.40 -1.03 -5.80
C PRO A 127 -4.66 0.24 -6.21
N TYR A 128 -4.37 1.08 -5.21
CA TYR A 128 -3.76 2.38 -5.47
C TYR A 128 -2.26 2.26 -5.71
N SER A 129 -1.81 2.79 -6.85
CA SER A 129 -0.39 2.97 -7.15
C SER A 129 0.29 3.93 -6.18
N CYS A 130 1.63 3.85 -6.08
CA CYS A 130 2.39 4.79 -5.25
C CYS A 130 2.11 6.24 -5.67
N GLN A 131 2.00 6.50 -6.97
CA GLN A 131 1.69 7.83 -7.50
C GLN A 131 0.32 8.33 -7.03
N LYS A 132 -0.71 7.48 -7.07
CA LYS A 132 -2.03 7.81 -6.52
C LYS A 132 -1.92 8.14 -5.05
N LEU A 133 -1.26 7.29 -4.24
CA LEU A 133 -1.10 7.52 -2.80
C LEU A 133 -0.31 8.78 -2.46
N ILE A 134 0.72 9.07 -3.25
CA ILE A 134 1.49 10.31 -3.13
C ILE A 134 0.59 11.50 -3.42
N SER A 135 -0.30 11.44 -4.41
CA SER A 135 -1.19 12.57 -4.77
C SER A 135 -2.32 12.86 -3.77
N LEU A 136 -2.66 11.91 -2.90
CA LEU A 136 -3.71 12.11 -1.90
C LEU A 136 -3.25 13.11 -0.83
N THR A 137 -4.20 13.83 -0.24
CA THR A 137 -3.95 14.79 0.85
C THR A 137 -4.77 14.38 2.07
N PRO A 138 -4.16 13.69 3.05
CA PRO A 138 -4.85 13.28 4.27
C PRO A 138 -5.30 14.49 5.10
N GLY A 139 -6.52 14.46 5.63
CA GLY A 139 -7.03 15.46 6.57
C GLY A 139 -6.69 15.15 8.03
N ILE A 140 -7.22 15.96 8.94
CA ILE A 140 -7.03 15.75 10.39
C ILE A 140 -7.62 14.39 10.79
N GLY A 141 -6.82 13.54 11.42
CA GLY A 141 -7.20 12.20 11.84
C GLY A 141 -7.32 11.19 10.70
N ASP A 142 -6.88 11.52 9.48
CA ASP A 142 -6.67 10.53 8.43
C ASP A 142 -5.27 9.91 8.53
N HIS A 143 -5.17 8.64 8.16
CA HIS A 143 -3.92 7.88 8.17
C HIS A 143 -3.53 7.33 6.78
N HIS A 144 -4.29 7.69 5.74
CA HIS A 144 -4.02 7.26 4.37
C HIS A 144 -2.91 8.10 3.71
N GLY A 145 -2.57 7.80 2.46
CA GLY A 145 -1.50 8.46 1.70
C GLY A 145 -0.14 7.77 1.83
N CYS A 146 0.90 8.48 1.38
CA CYS A 146 2.29 8.05 1.44
C CYS A 146 3.02 8.66 2.66
N PRO A 147 3.48 7.85 3.64
CA PRO A 147 4.19 8.37 4.80
C PRO A 147 5.45 9.17 4.46
N TYR A 148 6.18 8.78 3.41
CA TYR A 148 7.35 9.53 2.92
C TYR A 148 7.02 10.95 2.47
N ARG A 149 5.77 11.26 2.13
CA ARG A 149 5.32 12.61 1.77
C ARG A 149 4.72 13.37 2.96
N HIS A 150 3.97 12.68 3.82
CA HIS A 150 3.09 13.34 4.79
C HIS A 150 3.58 13.31 6.23
N PHE A 151 4.50 12.41 6.60
CA PHE A 151 5.05 12.41 7.95
C PHE A 151 6.04 13.56 8.12
N SER A 152 6.15 14.08 9.35
CA SER A 152 7.31 14.88 9.73
C SER A 152 8.58 14.03 9.64
N GLU A 153 9.74 14.68 9.48
CA GLU A 153 11.02 13.94 9.43
C GLU A 153 11.24 13.09 10.69
N GLU A 154 10.87 13.62 11.86
CA GLU A 154 10.97 12.89 13.14
C GLU A 154 10.10 11.62 13.13
N ASN A 155 8.82 11.74 12.76
CA ASN A 155 7.89 10.61 12.73
C ASN A 155 8.31 9.57 11.69
N LEU A 156 8.83 10.02 10.53
CA LEU A 156 9.30 9.13 9.49
C LEU A 156 10.55 8.37 9.94
N ARG A 157 11.53 9.05 10.55
CA ARG A 157 12.72 8.40 11.13
C ARG A 157 12.35 7.36 12.19
N ALA A 158 11.46 7.72 13.11
CA ALA A 158 10.99 6.80 14.14
C ALA A 158 10.31 5.56 13.52
N ALA A 159 9.48 5.75 12.48
CA ALA A 159 8.83 4.64 11.81
C ALA A 159 9.81 3.74 11.05
N LEU A 160 10.78 4.32 10.32
CA LEU A 160 11.80 3.57 9.59
C LEU A 160 12.72 2.78 10.53
N ASN A 161 13.09 3.36 11.68
CA ASN A 161 13.83 2.65 12.72
C ASN A 161 13.05 1.44 13.25
N ARG A 162 11.73 1.58 13.49
CA ARG A 162 10.87 0.44 13.88
C ARG A 162 10.77 -0.64 12.78
N MET A 163 10.93 -0.27 11.52
CA MET A 163 11.01 -1.23 10.41
C MET A 163 12.37 -1.94 10.31
N GLY A 164 13.37 -1.54 11.12
CA GLY A 164 14.70 -2.12 11.11
C GLY A 164 15.67 -1.50 10.11
N VAL A 165 15.39 -0.29 9.60
CA VAL A 165 16.32 0.42 8.72
C VAL A 165 17.54 0.88 9.52
N GLY A 166 18.74 0.46 9.09
CA GLY A 166 19.99 0.88 9.71
C GLY A 166 20.30 2.37 9.51
N HIS A 167 21.10 2.95 10.41
CA HIS A 167 21.38 4.39 10.44
C HIS A 167 21.93 4.96 9.11
N LEU A 168 22.86 4.25 8.44
CA LEU A 168 23.41 4.71 7.17
C LEU A 168 22.34 4.78 6.07
N ALA A 169 21.57 3.70 5.89
CA ALA A 169 20.48 3.66 4.92
C ALA A 169 19.37 4.68 5.26
N LEU A 170 19.14 4.95 6.55
CA LEU A 170 18.17 5.95 6.98
C LEU A 170 18.52 7.35 6.45
N GLU A 171 19.79 7.76 6.51
CA GLU A 171 20.21 9.07 5.99
C GLU A 171 20.01 9.17 4.47
N ASP A 172 20.30 8.10 3.73
CA ASP A 172 20.07 8.05 2.28
C ASP A 172 18.58 8.16 1.94
N VAL A 173 17.73 7.42 2.66
CA VAL A 173 16.27 7.48 2.53
C VAL A 173 15.77 8.90 2.81
N MET A 174 16.20 9.53 3.91
CA MET A 174 15.82 10.89 4.26
C MET A 174 16.33 11.92 3.23
N GLY A 175 17.51 11.69 2.66
CA GLY A 175 18.02 12.46 1.52
C GLY A 175 17.07 12.43 0.32
N LYS A 176 16.54 11.26 -0.03
CA LYS A 176 15.54 11.13 -1.11
C LYS A 176 14.21 11.81 -0.76
N VAL A 177 13.76 11.70 0.49
CA VAL A 177 12.53 12.37 0.96
C VAL A 177 12.62 13.89 0.84
N ARG A 178 13.73 14.50 1.29
CA ARG A 178 13.95 15.96 1.18
C ARG A 178 13.95 16.44 -0.28
N ASN A 179 14.42 15.60 -1.20
CA ASN A 179 14.37 15.85 -2.64
C ASN A 179 13.05 15.42 -3.31
N ARG A 180 12.01 15.08 -2.52
CA ARG A 180 10.68 14.66 -2.99
C ARG A 180 10.67 13.38 -3.85
N HIS A 181 11.73 12.58 -3.77
CA HIS A 181 11.85 11.30 -4.45
C HIS A 181 11.25 10.16 -3.60
N TYR A 182 9.96 10.25 -3.28
CA TYR A 182 9.31 9.38 -2.29
C TYR A 182 9.29 7.89 -2.66
N GLN A 183 9.11 7.56 -3.94
CA GLN A 183 9.16 6.17 -4.41
C GLN A 183 10.56 5.58 -4.30
N VAL A 184 11.58 6.39 -4.59
CA VAL A 184 12.98 6.00 -4.42
C VAL A 184 13.31 5.81 -2.94
N ALA A 185 12.80 6.67 -2.06
CA ALA A 185 12.92 6.50 -0.60
C ALA A 185 12.30 5.17 -0.12
N CYS A 186 11.12 4.81 -0.65
CA CYS A 186 10.48 3.52 -0.39
C CYS A 186 11.30 2.34 -0.92
N THR A 187 11.91 2.50 -2.10
CA THR A 187 12.79 1.48 -2.72
C THR A 187 14.04 1.25 -1.87
N LEU A 188 14.75 2.31 -1.47
CA LEU A 188 15.91 2.20 -0.58
C LEU A 188 15.55 1.55 0.76
N THR A 189 14.36 1.84 1.29
CA THR A 189 13.86 1.20 2.49
C THR A 189 13.60 -0.30 2.28
N PHE A 190 13.03 -0.68 1.13
CA PHE A 190 12.86 -2.09 0.76
C PHE A 190 14.20 -2.81 0.73
N GLU A 191 15.18 -2.24 0.02
CA GLU A 191 16.52 -2.83 -0.13
C GLU A 191 17.23 -2.98 1.21
N ALA A 192 17.16 -1.95 2.07
CA ALA A 192 17.77 -1.97 3.40
C ALA A 192 17.19 -3.07 4.29
N ILE A 193 15.88 -3.30 4.25
CA ILE A 193 15.19 -4.29 5.09
C ILE A 193 15.38 -5.72 4.55
N HIS A 194 15.39 -5.89 3.23
CA HIS A 194 15.48 -7.21 2.61
C HIS A 194 16.92 -7.65 2.31
N GLY A 195 17.88 -6.72 2.31
CA GLY A 195 19.26 -6.99 1.91
C GLY A 195 19.36 -7.46 0.46
N SER A 196 18.48 -6.96 -0.41
CA SER A 196 18.41 -7.32 -1.83
C SER A 196 18.16 -6.07 -2.66
N PRO A 197 18.88 -5.86 -3.77
CA PRO A 197 18.64 -4.73 -4.66
C PRO A 197 17.25 -4.84 -5.32
N CYS A 198 16.71 -3.68 -5.72
CA CYS A 198 15.43 -3.54 -6.40
C CYS A 198 15.60 -2.64 -7.63
N ASP A 199 16.24 -3.18 -8.69
CA ASP A 199 16.63 -2.41 -9.88
C ASP A 199 15.44 -1.75 -10.61
N ALA A 200 14.27 -2.42 -10.61
CA ALA A 200 13.06 -1.89 -11.23
C ALA A 200 12.42 -0.72 -10.45
N GLY A 201 12.79 -0.56 -9.18
CA GLY A 201 12.17 0.37 -8.26
C GLY A 201 10.74 0.00 -7.86
N ILE A 202 10.31 0.50 -6.71
CA ILE A 202 8.95 0.30 -6.20
C ILE A 202 8.02 1.38 -6.74
N SER A 203 6.99 0.97 -7.47
CA SER A 203 5.97 1.84 -8.05
C SER A 203 4.54 1.54 -7.58
N HIS A 204 4.35 0.42 -6.88
CA HIS A 204 3.06 0.01 -6.37
C HIS A 204 3.18 -0.70 -4.99
N PRO A 205 2.27 -0.46 -4.03
CA PRO A 205 2.29 -1.17 -2.75
C PRO A 205 2.17 -2.70 -2.88
N ASN A 206 1.29 -3.19 -3.76
CA ASN A 206 1.19 -4.62 -4.05
C ASN A 206 2.45 -5.20 -4.72
N GLN A 207 3.18 -4.42 -5.53
CA GLN A 207 4.49 -4.82 -6.05
C GLN A 207 5.47 -5.06 -4.89
N TYR A 208 5.60 -4.09 -3.97
CA TYR A 208 6.45 -4.21 -2.79
C TYR A 208 6.13 -5.50 -2.01
N TYR A 209 4.84 -5.76 -1.79
CA TYR A 209 4.40 -6.96 -1.09
C TYR A 209 4.83 -8.24 -1.81
N THR A 210 4.50 -8.36 -3.10
CA THR A 210 4.85 -9.55 -3.88
C THR A 210 6.36 -9.79 -3.92
N ASP A 211 7.16 -8.75 -4.14
CA ASP A 211 8.60 -8.87 -4.23
C ASP A 211 9.22 -9.22 -2.87
N SER A 212 8.70 -8.64 -1.78
CA SER A 212 9.08 -9.03 -0.41
C SER A 212 8.81 -10.52 -0.16
N ARG A 213 7.61 -11.00 -0.48
CA ARG A 213 7.22 -12.40 -0.30
C ARG A 213 8.14 -13.35 -1.06
N LYS A 214 8.46 -13.05 -2.32
CA LYS A 214 9.40 -13.83 -3.15
C LYS A 214 10.79 -13.95 -2.52
N ILE A 215 11.31 -12.84 -1.99
CA ILE A 215 12.63 -12.84 -1.32
C ILE A 215 12.60 -13.72 -0.06
N LEU A 216 11.57 -13.56 0.78
CA LEU A 216 11.45 -14.30 2.04
C LEU A 216 11.28 -15.81 1.80
N GLU A 217 10.45 -16.20 0.83
CA GLU A 217 10.25 -17.60 0.45
C GLU A 217 11.53 -18.23 -0.12
N SER A 218 12.30 -17.47 -0.91
CA SER A 218 13.59 -17.92 -1.43
C SER A 218 14.62 -18.14 -0.32
N LYS A 219 14.68 -17.23 0.67
CA LYS A 219 15.56 -17.39 1.85
C LYS A 219 15.18 -18.60 2.70
N GLN A 220 13.89 -18.86 2.88
CA GLN A 220 13.41 -20.03 3.60
C GLN A 220 13.83 -21.32 2.89
N LYS A 221 13.57 -21.46 1.58
CA LYS A 221 13.98 -22.64 0.80
C LYS A 221 15.48 -22.92 0.86
N ASN A 222 16.31 -21.86 0.82
CA ASN A 222 17.76 -22.02 0.93
C ASN A 222 18.22 -22.44 2.33
N SER A 223 17.46 -22.10 3.37
CA SER A 223 17.78 -22.47 4.76
C SER A 223 17.36 -23.90 5.10
N THR A 224 16.33 -24.45 4.44
CA THR A 224 15.88 -25.84 4.65
C THR A 224 16.65 -26.86 3.83
N ASN A 225 17.44 -26.42 2.85
CA ASN A 225 18.30 -27.27 2.01
C ASN A 225 19.75 -27.38 2.53
N LEU A 226 20.03 -26.82 3.72
CA LEU A 226 21.26 -27.00 4.50
C LEU A 226 20.95 -27.79 5.77
#